data_AF-A0A7Z9FU95-F1
#
_entry.id   AF-A0A7Z9FU95-F1
#
_cell.length_a   1.000
_cell.length_b   1.000
_cell.length_c   1.000
_cell.angle_alpha   90.00
_cell.angle_beta   90.00
_cell.angle_gamma   90.00
#
_symmetry.space_group_name_H-M   'P 1'
#
loop_
_entity.id
_entity.type
_entity.pdbx_description
1 polymer ?
#
loop_
_entity_poly.entity_id
_entity_poly.type
_entity_poly.pdbx_seq_one_letter_code
_entity_poly.pdbx_strand_id
1 'polypeptide(L)' 'MMLLILMGRFEVGDHLDNNMEDFLPVHKVELDAFYIDIYEVTIGQFKKFVSQTGYGLNR' A
#
# COMPACT_ATOMS: atom_id res chain seq x y z
N MET A 1 1.82 13.98 -2.62
CA MET A 1 2.53 13.81 -3.90
C MET A 1 2.53 12.33 -4.18
N MET A 2 2.23 11.94 -5.41
CA MET A 2 2.13 10.54 -5.79
C MET A 2 3.31 10.15 -6.68
N LEU A 3 3.76 8.91 -6.57
CA LEU A 3 4.77 8.30 -7.43
C LEU A 3 4.11 7.34 -8.41
N LEU A 4 4.44 7.44 -9.70
CA LEU A 4 4.03 6.47 -10.71
C LEU A 4 4.94 5.24 -10.62
N ILE A 5 4.34 4.08 -10.38
CA ILE A 5 4.98 2.78 -10.58
C ILE A 5 4.54 2.28 -11.96
N LEU A 6 5.52 2.03 -12.83
CA LEU A 6 5.25 1.51 -14.16
C LEU A 6 4.84 0.04 -14.11
N MET A 7 4.11 -0.40 -15.14
CA MET A 7 3.74 -1.79 -15.28
C MET A 7 4.97 -2.70 -15.35
N GLY A 8 4.84 -3.92 -14.83
CA GLY A 8 5.96 -4.85 -14.83
C GLY A 8 5.67 -6.15 -14.08
N ARG A 9 6.68 -7.03 -14.08
CA ARG A 9 6.68 -8.27 -13.31
C ARG A 9 7.67 -8.14 -12.16
N PHE A 10 7.20 -8.40 -10.94
CA PHE A 10 7.95 -8.20 -9.71
C PHE A 10 7.97 -9.47 -8.87
N GLU A 11 9.03 -9.68 -8.11
CA GLU A 11 9.10 -10.74 -7.08
C GLU A 11 8.60 -10.17 -5.75
N VAL A 12 7.67 -10.89 -5.11
CA VAL A 12 7.04 -10.51 -3.84
C VAL A 12 7.15 -11.66 -2.86
N GLY A 13 7.51 -11.33 -1.62
CA GLY A 13 7.75 -12.28 -0.54
C GLY A 13 9.05 -11.99 0.20
N ASP A 14 9.35 -12.79 1.22
CA ASP A 14 10.56 -12.62 2.02
C ASP A 14 11.80 -13.16 1.30
N HIS A 15 12.75 -12.27 1.00
CA HIS A 15 14.06 -12.59 0.40
C HIS A 15 15.19 -12.65 1.44
N LEU A 16 14.89 -12.28 2.68
CA LEU A 16 15.88 -12.07 3.74
C LEU A 16 15.86 -13.18 4.79
N ASP A 17 14.98 -14.19 4.63
CA ASP A 17 14.85 -15.35 5.52
C ASP A 17 14.69 -14.94 6.99
N ASN A 18 13.82 -13.95 7.23
CA ASN A 18 13.55 -13.40 8.56
C ASN A 18 12.58 -14.27 9.38
N ASN A 19 12.45 -15.56 9.05
CA ASN A 19 11.45 -16.49 9.60
C ASN A 19 10.00 -15.99 9.49
N MET A 20 9.69 -15.15 8.49
CA MET A 20 8.32 -14.74 8.21
C MET A 20 7.65 -15.75 7.26
N GLU A 21 7.26 -16.91 7.80
CA GLU A 21 6.69 -18.01 7.02
C GLU A 21 5.48 -17.59 6.16
N ASP A 22 4.65 -16.67 6.67
CA ASP A 22 3.48 -16.14 5.95
C ASP A 22 3.83 -15.34 4.67
N PHE A 23 5.10 -14.98 4.49
CA PHE A 23 5.61 -14.20 3.36
C PHE A 23 6.36 -15.07 2.35
N LEU A 24 6.39 -16.39 2.56
CA LEU A 24 7.00 -17.37 1.67
C LEU A 24 5.91 -18.21 0.94
N PRO A 25 6.23 -18.77 -0.24
CA PRO A 25 7.45 -18.55 -1.01
C PRO A 25 7.42 -17.23 -1.77
N VAL A 26 8.61 -16.74 -2.13
CA VAL A 26 8.74 -15.66 -3.11
C VAL A 26 8.09 -16.10 -4.42
N HIS A 27 7.23 -15.26 -4.97
CA HIS A 27 6.54 -15.52 -6.24
C HIS A 27 6.47 -14.26 -7.11
N LYS A 28 6.20 -14.46 -8.40
CA LYS A 28 6.13 -13.37 -9.38
C LYS A 28 4.70 -12.88 -9.55
N VAL A 29 4.52 -11.57 -9.53
CA VAL A 29 3.25 -10.90 -9.84
C VAL A 29 3.42 -9.97 -11.03
N GLU A 30 2.37 -9.79 -11.82
CA GLU A 30 2.30 -8.77 -12.87
C GLU A 30 1.35 -7.67 -12.41
N LEU A 31 1.82 -6.43 -12.49
CA LEU A 31 1.06 -5.26 -12.12
C LEU A 31 0.96 -4.32 -13.32
N ASP A 32 -0.22 -3.75 -13.52
CA ASP A 32 -0.41 -2.59 -14.39
C ASP A 32 0.21 -1.34 -13.75
N ALA A 33 0.37 -0.26 -14.53
CA ALA A 33 0.90 0.98 -14.01
C ALA A 33 -0.11 1.64 -13.04
N PHE A 34 0.37 2.08 -11.88
CA PHE A 34 -0.47 2.73 -10.85
C PHE A 34 0.31 3.81 -10.09
N TYR A 35 -0.42 4.69 -9.42
CA TYR A 35 0.16 5.69 -8.53
C TYR A 35 0.05 5.25 -7.07
N ILE A 36 1.09 5.54 -6.29
CA ILE A 36 1.09 5.38 -4.82
C ILE A 36 1.48 6.70 -4.15
N ASP A 37 0.85 7.04 -3.04
CA ASP A 37 1.24 8.20 -2.25
C ASP A 37 2.62 7.98 -1.60
N ILE A 38 3.48 8.99 -1.66
CA ILE A 38 4.84 8.90 -1.09
C ILE A 38 4.87 9.10 0.44
N TYR A 39 3.74 9.50 1.03
CA TYR A 39 3.58 9.71 2.46
C TYR A 39 2.29 9.06 2.93
N GLU A 40 2.30 8.55 4.17
CA GLU A 40 1.10 8.04 4.81
C GLU A 40 0.03 9.13 4.97
N VAL A 41 -1.22 8.70 5.06
CA VAL A 41 -2.33 9.59 5.37
C VAL A 41 -2.19 10.09 6.80
N THR A 42 -2.00 11.40 6.95
CA THR A 42 -1.91 12.04 8.26
C THR A 42 -3.26 12.10 8.95
N ILE A 43 -3.24 12.20 10.29
CA ILE A 43 -4.44 12.43 11.10
C ILE A 43 -5.20 13.69 10.63
N GLY A 44 -4.49 14.75 10.24
CA GLY A 44 -5.09 15.99 9.75
C GLY A 44 -5.88 15.79 8.45
N GLN A 45 -5.30 15.06 7.49
CA GLN A 45 -5.98 14.70 6.23
C GLN A 45 -7.19 13.81 6.49
N PHE A 46 -7.05 12.80 7.37
CA PHE A 46 -8.16 11.91 7.70
C PHE A 46 -9.31 12.66 8.40
N LYS A 47 -9.03 13.56 9.35
CA LYS A 47 -10.04 14.42 9.98
C LYS A 47 -10.81 15.26 8.97
N LYS A 48 -10.11 15.81 7.97
CA LYS A 48 -10.74 16.58 6.88
C LYS A 48 -11.66 15.68 6.04
N PHE A 49 -11.24 14.47 5.72
CA PHE A 49 -12.10 13.50 5.04
C PHE A 49 -13.38 13.19 5.84
N VAL A 50 -13.25 12.91 7.14
CA VAL A 50 -14.39 12.65 8.03
C VAL A 50 -15.36 13.82 8.08
N SER A 51 -14.85 15.05 8.26
CA SER A 51 -15.71 16.25 8.33
C SER A 51 -16.43 16.54 7.02
N GLN A 52 -15.83 16.20 5.88
CA GLN A 52 -16.42 16.44 4.55
C GLN A 52 -17.43 15.36 4.14
N THR A 53 -17.22 14.12 4.55
CA THR A 53 -18.01 12.97 4.09
C THR A 53 -19.03 12.49 5.13
N GLY A 54 -18.88 12.90 6.38
CA GLY A 54 -19.66 12.36 7.50
C GLY A 54 -19.30 10.91 7.83
N TYR A 55 -18.11 10.45 7.41
CA TYR A 55 -17.67 9.06 7.63
C TYR A 55 -17.70 8.70 9.13
N GLY A 56 -18.57 7.76 9.49
CA GLY A 56 -18.72 7.25 10.85
C GLY A 56 -17.64 6.23 11.17
N LEU A 57 -16.83 6.52 12.20
CA LEU A 57 -15.94 5.54 12.79
C LEU A 57 -16.77 4.62 13.70
N ASN A 58 -17.44 3.64 13.11
CA ASN A 58 -18.01 2.54 13.90
C ASN A 58 -16.83 1.70 14.39
N ARG A 59 -16.55 1.79 15.69
CA ARG A 59 -15.52 0.99 16.36
C ARG A 59 -16.17 0.03 17.33
#